data_AF-A0AA38BTK0-F1
#
_entry.id   AF-A0AA38BTK0-F1
#
_cell.length_a   1.000
_cell.length_b   1.000
_cell.length_c   1.000
_cell.angle_alpha   90.00
_cell.angle_beta   90.00
_cell.angle_gamma   90.00
#
_symmetry.space_group_name_H-M   'P 1'
#
loop_
_entity.id
_entity.type
_entity.pdbx_description
1 polymer ?
#
loop_
_entity_poly.entity_id
_entity_poly.type
_entity_poly.pdbx_seq_one_letter_code
_entity_poly.pdbx_strand_id
1 'polypeptide(L)'
;MAPAWLILPYLCWSNMNVVAYSLWAGSCGRWLYNRLKRHGSLDSDTWPLATADNARDIFHYCKLVQGAYEKTPSDLVKFTGYGEQDWIVKLVPTTSRHCPPHYIMRDPVREEIVVCIRGLNLAEPRNYLVLADTRKGSQPFDGGYVHRGLLNAAEWLRDNQSDVLKSEFEKYPGYRLTIVGHSLGAGVASLLAVLIVNHRNLVGNIKREQIRCYCIAPARSMSLNLAIRYSDIINGVVLQASSHLGSFLFPFSPVCLCCMVS
;
A
#
# COMPACT_ATOMS: atom_id res chain seq x y z
N MET A 1 3.07 -26.68 18.94
CA MET A 1 3.67 -26.19 20.20
C MET A 1 4.19 -24.78 19.94
N ALA A 2 3.59 -23.78 20.60
CA ALA A 2 4.05 -22.39 20.53
C ALA A 2 5.25 -22.16 21.47
N PRO A 3 6.00 -21.07 21.23
CA PRO A 3 6.26 -20.15 22.33
C PRO A 3 5.72 -18.77 21.97
N ALA A 4 4.79 -18.31 22.80
CA ALA A 4 4.38 -16.92 22.88
C ALA A 4 5.52 -16.08 23.47
N TRP A 5 5.78 -14.92 22.89
CA TRP A 5 6.40 -13.81 23.61
C TRP A 5 5.53 -12.56 23.45
N LEU A 6 5.00 -12.16 24.59
CA LEU A 6 4.18 -10.99 24.89
C LEU A 6 4.98 -9.70 24.68
N ILE A 7 4.45 -8.71 23.97
CA ILE A 7 4.65 -7.28 24.29
C ILE A 7 3.33 -6.54 24.04
N LEU A 8 2.53 -6.40 25.11
CA LEU A 8 1.57 -5.31 25.28
C LEU A 8 2.29 -4.22 26.09
N PRO A 9 2.07 -2.93 25.76
CA PRO A 9 0.94 -2.27 26.39
C PRO A 9 0.14 -1.41 25.41
N TYR A 10 -1.13 -1.79 25.22
CA TYR A 10 -2.21 -0.82 25.13
C TYR A 10 -2.68 -0.54 26.55
N LEU A 11 -2.57 0.70 27.01
CA LEU A 11 -3.45 1.19 28.07
C LEU A 11 -4.42 2.18 27.46
N CYS A 12 -5.67 1.78 27.59
CA CYS A 12 -6.90 2.45 27.21
C CYS A 12 -7.00 3.83 27.86
N TRP A 13 -7.47 4.81 27.10
CA TRP A 13 -7.81 6.14 27.60
C TRP A 13 -9.33 6.18 27.84
N SER A 14 -9.75 5.83 29.05
CA SER A 14 -11.05 6.25 29.59
C SER A 14 -11.02 6.17 31.12
N ASN A 15 -11.06 7.35 31.74
CA ASN A 15 -11.22 7.64 33.16
C ASN A 15 -10.14 7.11 34.12
N MET A 16 -9.14 7.95 34.41
CA MET A 16 -8.67 8.15 35.79
C MET A 16 -7.93 9.48 35.90
N ASN A 17 -8.43 10.30 36.82
CA ASN A 17 -7.88 11.58 37.22
C ASN A 17 -6.42 11.45 37.70
N VAL A 18 -5.61 12.45 37.32
CA VAL A 18 -4.54 13.06 38.11
C VAL A 18 -3.69 12.08 38.93
N VAL A 19 -2.67 11.44 38.32
CA VAL A 19 -1.33 11.16 38.88
C VAL A 19 -0.48 10.59 37.72
N ALA A 20 0.82 10.94 37.66
CA ALA A 20 1.89 10.37 36.81
C ALA A 20 2.25 11.11 35.50
N TYR A 21 2.47 12.42 35.58
CA TYR A 21 3.17 13.20 34.54
C TYR A 21 4.70 12.96 34.47
N SER A 22 5.29 12.14 35.36
CA SER A 22 6.75 11.98 35.51
C SER A 22 7.37 10.73 34.85
N LEU A 23 6.57 9.78 34.34
CA LEU A 23 7.06 8.56 33.64
C LEU A 23 7.09 8.71 32.10
N TRP A 24 6.71 9.88 31.58
CA TRP A 24 6.49 10.11 30.16
C TRP A 24 7.79 10.41 29.38
N ALA A 25 8.75 11.10 29.99
CA ALA A 25 10.00 11.51 29.33
C ALA A 25 10.95 10.33 29.05
N GLY A 26 11.12 9.40 29.98
CA GLY A 26 12.00 8.22 29.80
C GLY A 26 11.45 7.20 28.81
N SER A 27 10.13 7.07 28.73
CA SER A 27 9.44 6.17 27.80
C SER A 27 9.51 6.68 26.36
N CYS A 28 9.31 7.99 26.15
CA CYS A 28 9.53 8.65 24.86
C CYS A 28 11.01 8.65 24.45
N GLY A 29 11.93 8.85 25.40
CA GLY A 29 13.37 8.79 25.17
C GLY A 29 13.85 7.39 24.77
N ARG A 30 13.37 6.34 25.43
CA ARG A 30 13.70 4.94 25.10
C ARG A 30 13.06 4.50 23.77
N TRP A 31 11.83 4.96 23.49
CA TRP A 31 11.19 4.76 22.20
C TRP A 31 11.97 5.44 21.08
N LEU A 32 12.35 6.71 21.26
CA LEU A 32 13.12 7.49 20.29
C LEU A 32 14.51 6.87 20.10
N TYR A 33 15.19 6.47 21.17
CA TYR A 33 16.48 5.77 21.11
C TYR A 33 16.38 4.44 20.35
N ASN A 34 15.35 3.63 20.61
CA ASN A 34 15.13 2.38 19.88
C ASN A 34 14.75 2.64 18.40
N ARG A 35 13.99 3.69 18.11
CA ARG A 35 13.60 4.10 16.74
C ARG A 35 14.80 4.62 15.95
N LEU A 36 15.71 5.34 16.60
CA LEU A 36 16.92 5.89 15.99
C LEU A 36 18.05 4.85 15.86
N LYS A 37 18.09 3.81 16.72
CA LYS A 37 19.08 2.73 16.63
C LYS A 37 18.66 1.56 15.72
N ARG A 38 17.36 1.27 15.60
CA ARG A 38 16.87 0.22 14.70
C ARG A 38 16.86 0.72 13.27
N HIS A 39 17.84 0.28 12.50
CA HIS A 39 17.89 0.46 11.06
C HIS A 39 17.12 -0.71 10.41
N GLY A 40 16.33 -0.43 9.37
CA GLY A 40 15.62 -1.48 8.62
C GLY A 40 16.55 -2.54 7.99
N SER A 41 17.86 -2.23 7.89
CA SER A 41 18.88 -3.21 7.47
C SER A 41 18.86 -4.40 8.41
N LEU A 42 18.83 -4.17 9.72
CA LEU A 42 18.89 -5.24 10.72
C LEU A 42 17.68 -6.19 10.63
N ASP A 43 16.51 -5.68 10.20
CA ASP A 43 15.30 -6.49 10.04
C ASP A 43 15.35 -7.34 8.75
N SER A 44 16.15 -6.94 7.76
CA SER A 44 16.27 -7.57 6.44
C SER A 44 17.59 -8.28 6.18
N ASP A 45 18.55 -8.23 7.12
CA ASP A 45 19.88 -8.87 7.01
C ASP A 45 19.80 -10.39 6.74
N THR A 46 18.71 -11.04 7.15
CA THR A 46 18.49 -12.49 6.98
C THR A 46 17.58 -12.82 5.79
N TRP A 47 17.09 -11.81 5.06
CA TRP A 47 16.12 -12.02 3.98
C TRP A 47 16.86 -12.39 2.68
N PRO A 48 16.25 -13.24 1.85
CA PRO A 48 16.84 -13.58 0.55
C PRO A 48 16.91 -12.34 -0.34
N LEU A 49 17.98 -12.22 -1.13
CA LEU A 49 18.09 -11.17 -2.13
C LEU A 49 16.99 -11.32 -3.19
N ALA A 50 16.40 -10.20 -3.59
CA ALA A 50 15.43 -10.17 -4.67
C ALA A 50 16.11 -10.58 -5.99
N THR A 51 15.48 -11.50 -6.74
CA THR A 51 15.91 -11.86 -8.09
C THR A 51 15.82 -10.65 -9.03
N ALA A 52 16.57 -10.65 -10.13
CA ALA A 52 16.50 -9.59 -11.14
C ALA A 52 15.09 -9.42 -11.73
N ASP A 53 14.31 -10.49 -11.87
CA ASP A 53 12.92 -10.43 -12.33
C ASP A 53 12.02 -9.69 -11.32
N ASN A 54 12.06 -10.10 -10.04
CA ASN A 54 11.34 -9.41 -8.98
C ASN A 54 11.70 -7.91 -8.90
N ALA A 55 13.00 -7.57 -9.03
CA ALA A 55 13.41 -6.17 -9.03
C ALA A 55 12.82 -5.42 -10.23
N ARG A 56 12.85 -5.99 -11.44
CA ARG A 56 12.26 -5.39 -12.65
C ARG A 56 10.76 -5.15 -12.48
N ASP A 57 10.04 -6.10 -11.92
CA ASP A 57 8.60 -5.99 -11.64
C ASP A 57 8.33 -4.84 -10.65
N ILE A 58 9.06 -4.78 -9.54
CA ILE A 58 8.92 -3.72 -8.55
C ILE A 58 9.19 -2.36 -9.18
N PHE A 59 10.28 -2.18 -9.93
CA PHE A 59 10.58 -0.92 -10.60
C PHE A 59 9.51 -0.51 -11.60
N HIS A 60 8.98 -1.48 -12.35
CA HIS A 60 7.89 -1.27 -13.28
C HIS A 60 6.64 -0.74 -12.56
N TYR A 61 6.19 -1.41 -11.49
CA TYR A 61 5.01 -0.99 -10.74
C TYR A 61 5.24 0.32 -9.95
N CYS A 62 6.45 0.56 -9.45
CA CYS A 62 6.84 1.86 -8.88
C CYS A 62 6.67 2.98 -9.92
N LYS A 63 7.02 2.76 -11.18
CA LYS A 63 6.83 3.75 -12.24
C LYS A 63 5.35 3.95 -12.55
N LEU A 64 4.60 2.87 -12.69
CA LEU A 64 3.17 2.92 -13.01
C LEU A 64 2.35 3.66 -11.94
N VAL A 65 2.57 3.38 -10.65
CA VAL A 65 1.79 4.01 -9.58
C VAL A 65 2.02 5.52 -9.49
N GLN A 66 3.21 5.98 -9.90
CA GLN A 66 3.50 7.41 -9.99
C GLN A 66 2.73 8.10 -11.12
N GLY A 67 2.37 7.37 -12.17
CA GLY A 67 1.46 7.86 -13.23
C GLY A 67 0.07 8.23 -12.71
N ALA A 68 -0.36 7.71 -11.56
CA ALA A 68 -1.66 8.05 -10.97
C ALA A 68 -1.71 9.50 -10.44
N TYR A 69 -0.57 10.19 -10.33
CA TYR A 69 -0.52 11.61 -9.99
C TYR A 69 -0.85 12.52 -11.18
N GLU A 70 -0.82 11.98 -12.40
CA GLU A 70 -1.16 12.72 -13.61
C GLU A 70 -2.68 12.90 -13.78
N LYS A 71 -3.06 13.93 -14.54
CA LYS A 71 -4.47 14.34 -14.70
C LYS A 71 -5.11 13.84 -15.98
N THR A 72 -4.31 13.52 -17.00
CA THR A 72 -4.78 13.05 -18.31
C THR A 72 -4.11 11.72 -18.68
N PRO A 73 -4.77 10.85 -19.49
CA PRO A 73 -4.15 9.63 -19.99
C PRO A 73 -2.86 9.90 -20.79
N SER A 74 -2.85 10.99 -21.57
CA SER A 74 -1.68 11.42 -22.35
C SER A 74 -0.47 11.71 -21.46
N ASP A 75 -0.67 12.49 -20.40
CA ASP A 75 0.40 12.86 -19.47
C ASP A 75 0.87 11.64 -18.66
N LEU A 76 -0.06 10.76 -18.26
CA LEU A 76 0.24 9.50 -17.59
C LEU A 76 1.17 8.62 -18.43
N VAL A 77 0.82 8.38 -19.70
CA VAL A 77 1.64 7.56 -20.62
C VAL A 77 2.99 8.23 -20.87
N LYS A 78 3.03 9.55 -21.04
CA LYS A 78 4.28 10.29 -21.22
C LYS A 78 5.19 10.22 -19.99
N PHE A 79 4.63 10.35 -18.80
CA PHE A 79 5.35 10.28 -17.53
C PHE A 79 5.88 8.87 -17.27
N THR A 80 5.00 7.87 -17.38
CA THR A 80 5.36 6.46 -17.18
C THR A 80 6.21 5.91 -18.31
N GLY A 81 6.25 6.57 -19.48
CA GLY A 81 6.96 6.10 -20.67
C GLY A 81 6.64 4.64 -21.01
N TYR A 82 5.41 4.19 -20.70
CA TYR A 82 4.97 2.82 -20.85
C TYR A 82 3.48 2.76 -21.18
N GLY A 83 3.16 1.95 -22.19
CA GLY A 83 1.81 1.76 -22.69
C GLY A 83 1.32 2.86 -23.64
N GLU A 84 0.03 2.79 -23.95
CA GLU A 84 -0.66 3.68 -24.88
C GLU A 84 -1.90 4.26 -24.21
N GLN A 85 -2.47 5.33 -24.77
CA GLN A 85 -3.66 5.97 -24.17
C GLN A 85 -4.85 5.00 -24.12
N ASP A 86 -5.00 4.17 -25.15
CA ASP A 86 -6.08 3.17 -25.26
C ASP A 86 -5.94 2.02 -24.25
N TRP A 87 -4.79 1.92 -23.57
CA TRP A 87 -4.60 0.95 -22.49
C TRP A 87 -5.21 1.46 -21.18
N ILE A 88 -5.47 2.77 -21.06
CA ILE A 88 -6.07 3.37 -19.87
C ILE A 88 -7.59 3.22 -19.94
N VAL A 89 -8.10 2.19 -19.26
CA VAL A 89 -9.54 1.88 -19.20
C VAL A 89 -10.30 2.97 -18.44
N LYS A 90 -9.72 3.47 -17.35
CA LYS A 90 -10.35 4.50 -16.52
C LYS A 90 -9.32 5.31 -15.76
N LEU A 91 -9.49 6.63 -15.73
CA LEU A 91 -8.68 7.55 -14.93
C LEU A 91 -9.58 8.37 -14.02
N VAL A 92 -9.31 8.34 -12.71
CA VAL A 92 -9.98 9.14 -11.69
C VAL A 92 -8.94 10.03 -11.00
N PRO A 93 -8.71 11.26 -11.50
CA PRO A 93 -7.59 12.09 -11.09
C PRO A 93 -7.84 12.87 -9.79
N THR A 94 -9.09 12.93 -9.31
CA THR A 94 -9.50 13.75 -8.17
C THR A 94 -9.98 12.89 -7.00
N THR A 95 -9.63 13.34 -5.79
CA THR A 95 -10.07 12.70 -4.55
C THR A 95 -11.48 13.19 -4.20
N SER A 96 -12.34 12.28 -3.76
CA SER A 96 -13.56 12.60 -3.02
C SER A 96 -13.49 11.96 -1.63
N ARG A 97 -14.49 12.18 -0.77
CA ARG A 97 -14.45 11.79 0.65
C ARG A 97 -13.98 10.34 0.91
N HIS A 98 -14.35 9.41 0.03
CA HIS A 98 -13.93 8.00 0.10
C HIS A 98 -13.27 7.50 -1.20
N CYS A 99 -13.25 8.29 -2.27
CA CYS A 99 -12.62 7.90 -3.53
C CYS A 99 -11.13 8.27 -3.49
N PRO A 100 -10.21 7.30 -3.37
CA PRO A 100 -8.81 7.56 -3.61
C PRO A 100 -8.60 7.78 -5.12
N PRO A 101 -7.72 8.70 -5.54
CA PRO A 101 -7.43 8.85 -6.95
C PRO A 101 -6.68 7.62 -7.46
N HIS A 102 -7.09 7.16 -8.63
CA HIS A 102 -6.61 5.90 -9.18
C HIS A 102 -6.80 5.88 -10.70
N TYR A 103 -6.16 4.91 -11.33
CA TYR A 103 -6.48 4.54 -12.69
C TYR A 103 -6.48 3.02 -12.84
N ILE A 104 -7.20 2.56 -13.87
CA ILE A 104 -7.23 1.17 -14.30
C ILE A 104 -6.62 1.14 -15.68
N MET A 105 -5.62 0.29 -15.86
CA MET A 105 -4.91 0.07 -17.11
C MET A 105 -4.97 -1.40 -17.49
N ARG A 106 -5.25 -1.69 -18.75
CA ARG A 106 -5.13 -3.01 -19.34
C ARG A 106 -3.78 -3.10 -20.03
N ASP A 107 -2.88 -3.92 -19.50
CA ASP A 107 -1.57 -4.19 -20.08
C ASP A 107 -1.62 -5.48 -20.93
N PRO A 108 -1.65 -5.37 -22.27
CA PRO A 108 -1.64 -6.53 -23.15
C PRO A 108 -0.27 -7.22 -23.24
N VAL A 109 0.83 -6.54 -22.89
CA VAL A 109 2.19 -7.10 -22.95
C VAL A 109 2.44 -8.05 -21.79
N ARG A 110 1.94 -7.69 -20.59
CA ARG A 110 2.10 -8.49 -19.37
C ARG A 110 0.87 -9.33 -19.01
N GLU A 111 -0.16 -9.27 -19.86
CA GLU A 111 -1.46 -9.94 -19.73
C GLU A 111 -2.08 -9.70 -18.34
N GLU A 112 -2.18 -8.42 -17.97
CA GLU A 112 -2.70 -8.01 -16.67
C GLU A 112 -3.59 -6.77 -16.74
N ILE A 113 -4.51 -6.68 -15.78
CA ILE A 113 -5.29 -5.48 -15.49
C ILE A 113 -4.68 -4.88 -14.23
N VAL A 114 -4.13 -3.68 -14.36
CA VAL A 114 -3.42 -2.96 -13.31
C VAL A 114 -4.33 -1.89 -12.71
N VAL A 115 -4.52 -1.92 -11.40
CA VAL A 115 -5.21 -0.88 -10.64
C VAL A 115 -4.19 -0.10 -9.83
N CYS A 116 -3.90 1.13 -10.26
CA CYS A 116 -2.91 1.99 -9.61
C CYS A 116 -3.59 3.02 -8.72
N ILE A 117 -3.31 2.99 -7.42
CA ILE A 117 -3.93 3.82 -6.39
C ILE A 117 -2.88 4.76 -5.79
N ARG A 118 -3.05 6.06 -5.99
CA ARG A 118 -2.07 7.03 -5.49
C ARG A 118 -2.26 7.33 -4.01
N GLY A 119 -1.18 7.81 -3.39
CA GLY A 119 -1.20 8.37 -2.04
C GLY A 119 -1.75 9.79 -1.98
N LEU A 120 -1.78 10.36 -0.79
CA LEU A 120 -2.16 11.76 -0.62
C LEU A 120 -1.16 12.68 -1.30
N ASN A 121 -1.63 13.70 -2.02
CA ASN A 121 -0.82 14.87 -2.31
C ASN A 121 -1.00 15.86 -1.15
N LEU A 122 0.08 16.09 -0.38
CA LEU A 122 0.10 16.94 0.82
C LEU A 122 -0.24 18.41 0.53
N ALA A 123 -0.06 18.86 -0.72
CA ALA A 123 -0.38 20.21 -1.16
C ALA A 123 -1.90 20.44 -1.39
N GLU A 124 -2.71 19.37 -1.40
CA GLU A 124 -4.14 19.44 -1.69
C GLU A 124 -4.96 19.01 -0.45
N PRO A 125 -5.56 19.96 0.29
CA PRO A 125 -6.30 19.69 1.53
C PRO A 125 -7.44 18.68 1.39
N ARG A 126 -8.05 18.58 0.20
CA ARG A 126 -9.14 17.62 -0.07
C ARG A 126 -8.68 16.17 0.01
N ASN A 127 -7.40 15.89 -0.20
CA ASN A 127 -6.88 14.54 -0.16
C ASN A 127 -6.97 13.94 1.25
N TYR A 128 -6.88 14.76 2.30
CA TYR A 128 -6.98 14.29 3.69
C TYR A 128 -8.37 13.75 4.06
N LEU A 129 -9.40 13.95 3.22
CA LEU A 129 -10.74 13.44 3.49
C LEU A 129 -10.80 11.91 3.58
N VAL A 130 -9.92 11.20 2.86
CA VAL A 130 -9.77 9.74 2.97
C VAL A 130 -9.31 9.33 4.38
N LEU A 131 -8.56 10.19 5.06
CA LEU A 131 -8.15 10.01 6.45
C LEU A 131 -9.13 10.62 7.45
N ALA A 132 -10.08 11.46 7.03
CA ALA A 132 -10.89 12.28 7.92
C ALA A 132 -11.96 11.49 8.72
N ASP A 133 -12.24 10.22 8.37
CA ASP A 133 -12.98 9.33 9.28
C ASP A 133 -12.03 8.78 10.36
N THR A 134 -11.63 9.67 11.27
CA THR A 134 -10.75 9.38 12.41
C THR A 134 -11.53 9.03 13.67
N ARG A 135 -12.69 8.35 13.59
CA ARG A 135 -13.20 7.68 14.80
C ARG A 135 -12.10 6.71 15.23
N LYS A 136 -11.37 7.07 16.29
CA LYS A 136 -10.21 6.34 16.80
C LYS A 136 -10.59 4.87 16.93
N GLY A 137 -9.91 4.00 16.20
CA GLY A 137 -10.08 2.57 16.40
C GLY A 137 -9.82 1.79 15.13
N SER A 138 -8.86 0.88 15.24
CA SER A 138 -8.88 -0.38 14.52
C SER A 138 -10.30 -0.92 14.36
N GLN A 139 -10.74 -1.15 13.12
CA GLN A 139 -12.01 -1.81 12.82
C GLN A 139 -11.79 -3.33 12.77
N PRO A 140 -12.56 -4.14 13.51
CA PRO A 140 -12.53 -5.59 13.35
C PRO A 140 -12.87 -5.98 11.91
N PHE A 141 -12.02 -6.79 11.29
CA PHE A 141 -12.19 -7.24 9.92
C PHE A 141 -11.46 -8.57 9.71
N ASP A 142 -12.19 -9.58 9.22
CA ASP A 142 -11.66 -10.92 8.91
C ASP A 142 -10.83 -11.58 10.06
N GLY A 143 -11.28 -11.41 11.31
CA GLY A 143 -10.57 -11.94 12.49
C GLY A 143 -9.28 -11.18 12.85
N GLY A 144 -9.05 -10.02 12.24
CA GLY A 144 -8.00 -9.06 12.60
C GLY A 144 -8.55 -7.65 12.72
N TYR A 145 -7.67 -6.68 12.55
CA TYR A 145 -7.97 -5.27 12.70
C TYR A 145 -7.41 -4.47 11.53
N VAL A 146 -8.18 -3.53 11.01
CA VAL A 146 -7.78 -2.66 9.89
C VAL A 146 -8.03 -1.19 10.19
N HIS A 147 -7.35 -0.30 9.47
CA HIS A 147 -7.60 1.14 9.57
C HIS A 147 -8.93 1.48 8.87
N ARG A 148 -9.93 1.91 9.65
CA ARG A 148 -11.29 2.21 9.16
C ARG A 148 -11.32 3.11 7.92
N GLY A 149 -10.62 4.25 7.92
CA GLY A 149 -10.60 5.15 6.77
C GLY A 149 -10.03 4.51 5.48
N LEU A 150 -9.04 3.61 5.62
CA LEU A 150 -8.46 2.91 4.48
C LEU A 150 -9.41 1.81 3.98
N LEU A 151 -10.09 1.13 4.91
CA LEU A 151 -11.10 0.13 4.57
C LEU A 151 -12.26 0.77 3.82
N ASN A 152 -12.81 1.89 4.31
CA ASN A 152 -13.90 2.60 3.63
C ASN A 152 -13.52 3.00 2.19
N ALA A 153 -12.27 3.42 1.98
CA ALA A 153 -11.77 3.76 0.65
C ALA A 153 -11.62 2.54 -0.26
N ALA A 154 -11.18 1.41 0.30
CA ALA A 154 -11.07 0.14 -0.42
C ALA A 154 -12.45 -0.43 -0.77
N GLU A 155 -13.43 -0.35 0.14
CA GLU A 155 -14.83 -0.71 -0.11
C GLU A 155 -15.44 0.18 -1.20
N TRP A 156 -15.17 1.48 -1.16
CA TRP A 156 -15.60 2.39 -2.22
C TRP A 156 -15.03 1.98 -3.59
N LEU A 157 -13.74 1.65 -3.67
CA LEU A 157 -13.12 1.16 -4.91
C LEU A 157 -13.75 -0.15 -5.38
N ARG A 158 -13.95 -1.11 -4.48
CA ARG A 158 -14.65 -2.36 -4.81
C ARG A 158 -16.03 -2.05 -5.41
N ASP A 159 -16.84 -1.25 -4.73
CA ASP A 159 -18.24 -1.05 -5.13
C ASP A 159 -18.37 -0.23 -6.42
N ASN A 160 -17.43 0.68 -6.70
CA ASN A 160 -17.51 1.58 -7.87
C ASN A 160 -16.66 1.11 -9.07
N GLN A 161 -15.75 0.17 -8.88
CA GLN A 161 -14.86 -0.33 -9.94
C GLN A 161 -15.07 -1.81 -10.27
N SER A 162 -15.85 -2.57 -9.48
CA SER A 162 -16.10 -4.00 -9.76
C SER A 162 -16.69 -4.23 -11.14
N ASP A 163 -17.64 -3.41 -11.60
CA ASP A 163 -18.24 -3.58 -12.93
C ASP A 163 -17.23 -3.34 -14.06
N VAL A 164 -16.34 -2.37 -13.90
CA VAL A 164 -15.26 -2.08 -14.85
C VAL A 164 -14.29 -3.26 -14.91
N LEU A 165 -13.85 -3.74 -13.75
CA LEU A 165 -12.94 -4.89 -13.66
C LEU A 165 -13.60 -6.14 -14.25
N LYS A 166 -14.86 -6.41 -13.91
CA LYS A 166 -15.62 -7.54 -14.42
C LYS A 166 -15.72 -7.49 -15.95
N SER A 167 -16.06 -6.34 -16.53
CA SER A 167 -16.12 -6.16 -17.99
C SER A 167 -14.77 -6.45 -18.66
N GLU A 168 -13.66 -6.01 -18.06
CA GLU A 168 -12.33 -6.27 -18.61
C GLU A 168 -11.93 -7.74 -18.47
N PHE A 169 -12.23 -8.41 -17.35
CA PHE A 169 -11.97 -9.86 -17.20
C PHE A 169 -12.86 -10.74 -18.08
N GLU A 170 -14.07 -10.28 -18.44
CA GLU A 170 -14.92 -10.95 -19.42
C GLU A 170 -14.36 -10.85 -20.84
N LYS A 171 -13.76 -9.71 -21.21
CA LYS A 171 -13.09 -9.53 -22.51
C LYS A 171 -11.74 -10.22 -22.61
N TYR A 172 -11.00 -10.25 -21.50
CA TYR A 172 -9.63 -10.74 -21.41
C TYR A 172 -9.51 -11.88 -20.38
N PRO A 173 -10.19 -13.02 -20.61
CA PRO A 173 -10.12 -14.15 -19.70
C PRO A 173 -8.67 -14.66 -19.64
N GLY A 174 -8.19 -14.91 -18.42
CA GLY A 174 -6.81 -15.36 -18.17
C GLY A 174 -5.87 -14.26 -17.69
N TYR A 175 -6.20 -12.98 -17.91
CA TYR A 175 -5.40 -11.88 -17.42
C TYR A 175 -5.31 -11.90 -15.89
N ARG A 176 -4.19 -11.41 -15.36
CA ARG A 176 -3.96 -11.26 -13.93
C ARG A 176 -4.51 -9.92 -13.43
N LEU A 177 -4.89 -9.85 -12.17
CA LEU A 177 -5.20 -8.60 -11.48
C LEU A 177 -3.98 -8.14 -10.69
N THR A 178 -3.43 -6.98 -11.02
CA THR A 178 -2.33 -6.38 -10.25
C THR A 178 -2.76 -5.07 -9.62
N ILE A 179 -2.79 -5.02 -8.30
CA ILE A 179 -3.18 -3.82 -7.53
C ILE A 179 -1.92 -3.15 -7.01
N VAL A 180 -1.65 -1.93 -7.43
CA VAL A 180 -0.47 -1.18 -7.02
C VAL A 180 -0.90 0.04 -6.23
N GLY A 181 -0.24 0.30 -5.10
CA GLY A 181 -0.49 1.52 -4.35
C GLY A 181 0.79 2.14 -3.80
N HIS A 182 0.77 3.48 -3.66
CA HIS A 182 1.88 4.24 -3.08
C HIS A 182 1.47 4.97 -1.79
N SER A 183 2.31 4.94 -0.76
CA SER A 183 2.10 5.67 0.50
C SER A 183 0.75 5.33 1.15
N LEU A 184 -0.17 6.29 1.26
CA LEU A 184 -1.54 6.02 1.71
C LEU A 184 -2.29 5.06 0.77
N GLY A 185 -2.10 5.22 -0.54
CA GLY A 185 -2.72 4.39 -1.57
C GLY A 185 -2.28 2.94 -1.49
N ALA A 186 -1.07 2.66 -0.99
CA ALA A 186 -0.60 1.30 -0.70
C ALA A 186 -1.42 0.63 0.41
N GLY A 187 -1.81 1.39 1.44
CA GLY A 187 -2.71 0.91 2.49
C GLY A 187 -4.10 0.57 1.94
N VAL A 188 -4.64 1.42 1.06
CA VAL A 188 -5.91 1.14 0.38
C VAL A 188 -5.79 -0.07 -0.56
N ALA A 189 -4.72 -0.15 -1.35
CA ALA A 189 -4.43 -1.26 -2.25
C ALA A 189 -4.40 -2.60 -1.51
N SER A 190 -3.72 -2.64 -0.36
CA SER A 190 -3.63 -3.86 0.47
C SER A 190 -5.02 -4.34 0.93
N LEU A 191 -5.89 -3.43 1.36
CA LEU A 191 -7.24 -3.77 1.80
C LEU A 191 -8.17 -4.10 0.62
N LEU A 192 -8.00 -3.44 -0.52
CA LEU A 192 -8.72 -3.77 -1.74
C LEU A 192 -8.37 -5.19 -2.20
N ALA A 193 -7.09 -5.58 -2.15
CA ALA A 193 -6.66 -6.94 -2.45
C ALA A 193 -7.39 -7.95 -1.56
N VAL A 194 -7.44 -7.72 -0.24
CA VAL A 194 -8.16 -8.60 0.69
C VAL A 194 -9.66 -8.66 0.36
N LEU A 195 -10.30 -7.52 0.10
CA LEU A 195 -11.72 -7.46 -0.24
C LEU A 195 -12.05 -8.24 -1.51
N ILE A 196 -11.24 -8.09 -2.57
CA ILE A 196 -11.41 -8.79 -3.83
C ILE A 196 -11.19 -10.29 -3.65
N VAL A 197 -10.16 -10.69 -2.91
CA VAL A 197 -9.88 -12.10 -2.63
C VAL A 197 -11.02 -12.78 -1.87
N ASN A 198 -11.68 -12.06 -0.96
CA ASN A 198 -12.83 -12.56 -0.22
C ASN A 198 -14.12 -12.53 -1.04
N HIS A 199 -14.20 -11.71 -2.10
CA HIS A 199 -15.39 -11.53 -2.94
C HIS A 199 -15.07 -11.62 -4.45
N ARG A 200 -14.37 -12.68 -4.87
CA ARG A 200 -13.85 -12.81 -6.26
C ARG A 200 -14.95 -12.81 -7.32
N ASN A 201 -16.15 -13.23 -6.95
CA ASN A 201 -17.35 -13.21 -7.79
C ASN A 201 -17.75 -11.79 -8.25
N LEU A 202 -17.34 -10.74 -7.53
CA LEU A 202 -17.65 -9.35 -7.89
C LEU A 202 -16.82 -8.83 -9.07
N VAL A 203 -15.62 -9.39 -9.31
CA VAL A 203 -14.67 -8.90 -10.33
C VAL A 203 -14.45 -9.89 -11.47
N GLY A 204 -15.41 -10.77 -11.75
CA GLY A 204 -15.28 -11.75 -12.85
C GLY A 204 -14.77 -13.14 -12.43
N ASN A 205 -14.84 -13.48 -11.13
CA ASN A 205 -14.50 -14.80 -10.59
C ASN A 205 -13.06 -15.26 -10.90
N ILE A 206 -12.12 -14.31 -10.87
CA ILE A 206 -10.69 -14.57 -11.01
C ILE A 206 -10.19 -15.51 -9.89
N LYS A 207 -9.17 -16.31 -10.20
CA LYS A 207 -8.55 -17.19 -9.21
C LYS A 207 -7.66 -16.39 -8.25
N ARG A 208 -7.46 -16.90 -7.04
CA ARG A 208 -6.61 -16.23 -6.02
C ARG A 208 -5.19 -16.00 -6.54
N GLU A 209 -4.67 -16.97 -7.29
CA GLU A 209 -3.30 -16.98 -7.81
C GLU A 209 -3.09 -15.94 -8.92
N GLN A 210 -4.17 -15.45 -9.53
CA GLN A 210 -4.14 -14.37 -10.53
C GLN A 210 -4.11 -12.99 -9.88
N ILE A 211 -4.27 -12.88 -8.57
CA ILE A 211 -4.27 -11.61 -7.85
C ILE A 211 -2.89 -11.35 -7.27
N ARG A 212 -2.35 -10.16 -7.53
CA ARG A 212 -1.12 -9.64 -6.95
C ARG A 212 -1.34 -8.24 -6.46
N CYS A 213 -0.64 -7.87 -5.39
CA CYS A 213 -0.65 -6.51 -4.88
C CYS A 213 0.77 -6.05 -4.55
N TYR A 214 1.12 -4.84 -4.99
CA TYR A 214 2.39 -4.18 -4.71
C TYR A 214 2.14 -2.89 -3.93
N CYS A 215 2.55 -2.91 -2.68
CA CYS A 215 2.36 -1.83 -1.73
C CYS A 215 3.66 -1.06 -1.55
N ILE A 216 3.82 0.05 -2.28
CA ILE A 216 5.05 0.86 -2.27
C ILE A 216 4.99 1.90 -1.14
N ALA A 217 6.00 1.89 -0.27
CA ALA A 217 6.11 2.71 0.93
C ALA A 217 4.82 2.70 1.80
N PRO A 218 4.31 1.52 2.21
CA PRO A 218 2.96 1.40 2.75
C PRO A 218 2.77 2.05 4.12
N ALA A 219 1.61 2.69 4.29
CA ALA A 219 1.08 2.99 5.61
C ALA A 219 0.65 1.69 6.31
N ARG A 220 0.69 1.66 7.66
CA ARG A 220 0.15 0.53 8.43
C ARG A 220 -1.37 0.46 8.25
N SER A 221 -1.84 -0.56 7.52
CA SER A 221 -3.25 -0.70 7.14
C SER A 221 -3.99 -1.81 7.91
N MET A 222 -3.30 -2.86 8.34
CA MET A 222 -3.90 -4.05 8.96
C MET A 222 -3.04 -4.65 10.07
N SER A 223 -3.63 -5.55 10.87
CA SER A 223 -2.95 -6.32 11.92
C SER A 223 -2.04 -7.40 11.34
N LEU A 224 -1.04 -7.80 12.13
CA LEU A 224 -0.03 -8.78 11.71
C LEU A 224 -0.61 -10.12 11.25
N ASN A 225 -1.68 -10.60 11.89
CA ASN A 225 -2.34 -11.85 11.50
C ASN A 225 -2.96 -11.78 10.10
N LEU A 226 -3.47 -10.61 9.69
CA LEU A 226 -3.96 -10.40 8.32
C LEU A 226 -2.80 -10.29 7.34
N ALA A 227 -1.74 -9.55 7.70
CA ALA A 227 -0.56 -9.43 6.87
C ALA A 227 0.06 -10.82 6.55
N ILE A 228 0.18 -11.69 7.55
CA ILE A 228 0.67 -13.07 7.37
C ILE A 228 -0.31 -13.91 6.53
N ARG A 229 -1.62 -13.76 6.73
CA ARG A 229 -2.63 -14.53 5.99
C ARG A 229 -2.64 -14.21 4.49
N TYR A 230 -2.27 -13.00 4.10
CA TYR A 230 -2.32 -12.51 2.72
C TYR A 230 -0.93 -12.25 2.12
N SER A 231 0.15 -12.76 2.73
CA SER A 231 1.53 -12.57 2.26
C SER A 231 1.83 -13.27 0.93
N ASP A 232 0.98 -14.20 0.49
CA ASP A 232 1.06 -14.82 -0.84
C ASP A 232 0.57 -13.89 -1.97
N ILE A 233 -0.11 -12.79 -1.63
CA ILE A 233 -0.73 -11.85 -2.58
C ILE A 233 -0.15 -10.45 -2.44
N ILE A 234 0.00 -9.98 -1.20
CA ILE A 234 0.35 -8.60 -0.89
C ILE A 234 1.84 -8.52 -0.62
N ASN A 235 2.53 -7.74 -1.45
CA ASN A 235 3.97 -7.52 -1.41
C ASN A 235 4.25 -6.10 -0.90
N GLY A 236 4.81 -5.98 0.30
CA GLY A 236 5.22 -4.69 0.85
C GLY A 236 6.61 -4.28 0.36
N VAL A 237 6.73 -3.10 -0.25
CA VAL A 237 7.99 -2.55 -0.77
C VAL A 237 8.40 -1.29 -0.02
N VAL A 238 9.54 -1.36 0.67
CA VAL A 238 10.10 -0.22 1.42
C VAL A 238 11.50 0.04 0.90
N LEU A 239 11.77 1.27 0.47
CA LEU A 239 13.10 1.69 0.08
C LEU A 239 13.91 2.04 1.31
N GLN A 240 15.04 1.36 1.49
CA GLN A 240 15.95 1.64 2.58
C GLN A 240 17.00 2.67 2.16
N ALA A 241 17.08 3.78 2.90
CA ALA A 241 18.22 4.68 2.79
C ALA A 241 19.41 4.03 3.52
N SER A 242 20.46 3.65 2.78
CA SER A 242 21.73 3.21 3.38
C SER A 242 22.57 4.43 3.71
N SER A 243 22.81 4.68 5.00
CA SER A 243 23.64 5.76 5.52
C SER A 243 25.15 5.42 5.48
N HIS A 244 25.63 4.81 4.39
CA HIS A 244 27.05 4.49 4.22
C HIS A 244 27.92 5.65 3.71
N LEU A 245 27.40 6.87 3.62
CA LEU A 245 28.24 8.06 3.49
C LEU A 245 27.93 9.03 4.64
N GLY A 246 28.87 9.10 5.58
CA GLY A 246 28.96 10.20 6.53
C GLY A 246 29.26 11.49 5.79
N SER A 247 28.23 12.19 5.37
CA SER A 247 28.32 13.58 4.93
C SER A 247 26.93 14.21 4.97
N PHE A 248 26.71 14.96 6.05
CA PHE A 248 25.80 16.10 6.03
C PHE A 248 26.15 16.97 4.80
N LEU A 249 25.11 17.42 4.08
CA LEU A 249 25.10 18.42 2.99
C LEU A 249 25.07 17.88 1.54
N PHE A 250 23.85 17.88 0.98
CA PHE A 250 23.49 18.19 -0.42
C PHE A 250 23.71 17.11 -1.53
N PRO A 251 23.01 17.20 -2.69
CA PRO A 251 21.96 16.28 -3.09
C PRO A 251 22.33 15.38 -4.30
N PHE A 252 21.55 14.31 -4.53
CA PHE A 252 21.63 13.40 -5.67
C PHE A 252 22.92 12.56 -5.86
N SER A 253 22.76 11.24 -5.65
CA SER A 253 23.43 10.08 -6.31
C SER A 253 24.07 9.08 -5.31
N PRO A 254 24.25 7.78 -5.65
CA PRO A 254 23.36 6.86 -6.37
C PRO A 254 22.62 5.96 -5.36
N VAL A 255 21.32 5.77 -5.55
CA VAL A 255 20.45 5.10 -4.56
C VAL A 255 20.69 3.58 -4.62
N CYS A 256 21.28 3.02 -3.56
CA CYS A 256 21.32 1.59 -3.33
C CYS A 256 19.88 1.12 -3.02
N LEU A 257 19.19 0.59 -4.02
CA LEU A 257 17.79 0.20 -3.92
C LEU A 257 17.67 -1.23 -3.37
N CYS A 258 17.49 -1.35 -2.05
CA CYS A 258 16.93 -2.58 -1.48
C CYS A 258 15.42 -2.54 -1.71
N CYS A 259 14.96 -3.17 -2.79
CA CYS A 259 13.54 -3.50 -2.96
C CYS A 259 13.21 -4.66 -2.03
N MET A 260 12.72 -4.36 -0.83
CA MET A 260 12.19 -5.39 0.05
C MET A 260 10.81 -5.83 -0.45
N VAL A 261 10.53 -7.13 -0.41
CA VAL A 261 9.19 -7.69 -0.64
C VAL A 261 8.86 -8.44 0.63
N SER A 262 7.93 -7.91 1.43
CA SER A 262 7.34 -8.62 2.58
C SER A 262 6.03 -9.28 2.20
#